data_AF-A0A950R120-F1
#
_entry.id   AF-A0A950R120-F1
#
_cell.length_a   1.000
_cell.length_b   1.000
_cell.length_c   1.000
_cell.angle_alpha   90.00
_cell.angle_beta   90.00
_cell.angle_gamma   90.00
#
_symmetry.space_group_name_H-M   'P 1'
#
loop_
_entity.id
_entity.type
_entity.pdbx_description
1 polymer ?
#
loop_
_entity_poly.entity_id
_entity_poly.type
_entity_poly.pdbx_seq_one_letter_code
_entity_poly.pdbx_strand_id
1 'polypeptide(L)' 'METEGREEWMTIEEVAALLKVTPAWVRAHSNGNRQPRIPSAKMGKHRRFRRLAVLDFMKQLED' A
#
# COMPACT_ATOMS: atom_id res chain seq x y z
N MET A 1 20.25 16.98 -1.65
CA MET A 1 19.03 16.80 -0.84
C MET A 1 17.93 16.49 -1.83
N GLU A 2 17.81 15.23 -2.22
CA GLU A 2 16.97 14.80 -3.36
C GLU A 2 16.50 13.36 -3.10
N THR A 3 15.52 13.16 -2.21
CA THR A 3 14.84 11.85 -2.06
C THR A 3 13.31 11.96 -2.11
N GLU A 4 12.75 13.16 -2.18
CA GLU A 4 11.31 13.42 -2.02
C GLU A 4 10.40 12.72 -3.05
N GLY A 5 10.89 12.33 -4.23
CA GLY A 5 10.08 11.63 -5.24
C GLY A 5 10.16 10.10 -5.23
N ARG A 6 11.24 9.50 -4.68
CA ARG A 6 11.43 8.04 -4.68
C ARG A 6 10.78 7.35 -3.49
N GLU A 7 10.61 8.07 -2.39
CA GLU A 7 9.99 7.57 -1.15
C GLU A 7 8.45 7.57 -1.22
N GLU A 8 7.86 8.10 -2.29
CA GLU A 8 6.40 8.16 -2.44
C GLU A 8 5.77 6.80 -2.75
N TRP A 9 6.39 5.97 -3.59
CA TRP A 9 5.73 4.83 -4.22
C TRP A 9 6.31 3.47 -3.81
N MET A 10 5.57 2.77 -2.97
CA MET A 10 5.91 1.45 -2.45
C MET A 10 5.41 0.32 -3.38
N THR A 11 6.15 -0.78 -3.41
CA THR A 11 5.73 -2.08 -3.94
C THR A 11 4.81 -2.82 -2.96
N ILE A 12 4.22 -3.93 -3.43
CA ILE A 12 3.45 -4.85 -2.58
C ILE A 12 4.28 -5.36 -1.41
N GLU A 13 5.57 -5.67 -1.64
CA GLU A 13 6.46 -6.24 -0.62
C GLU A 13 6.82 -5.21 0.45
N GLU A 14 7.09 -3.98 0.04
CA GLU A 14 7.36 -2.88 0.98
C GLU A 14 6.13 -2.53 1.83
N VAL A 15 4.92 -2.55 1.24
CA VAL A 15 3.68 -2.38 2.00
C VAL A 15 3.44 -3.53 2.95
N ALA A 16 3.70 -4.77 2.53
CA ALA A 16 3.57 -5.94 3.39
C ALA A 16 4.51 -5.84 4.62
N ALA A 17 5.76 -5.41 4.40
CA ALA A 17 6.73 -5.17 5.46
C ALA A 17 6.31 -4.04 6.40
N LEU A 18 5.74 -2.95 5.87
CA LEU A 18 5.24 -1.81 6.64
C LEU A 18 4.05 -2.21 7.54
N LEU A 19 3.08 -2.92 6.97
CA LEU A 19 1.86 -3.36 7.66
C LEU A 19 2.06 -4.62 8.51
N LYS A 20 3.24 -5.25 8.46
CA LYS A 20 3.54 -6.55 9.12
C LYS A 20 2.58 -7.67 8.72
N VAL A 21 2.20 -7.71 7.44
CA VAL A 21 1.31 -8.74 6.86
C VAL A 21 2.01 -9.46 5.70
N THR A 22 1.32 -10.44 5.08
CA THR A 22 1.86 -11.14 3.92
C THR A 22 1.63 -10.38 2.61
N PRO A 23 2.51 -10.52 1.59
CA PRO A 23 2.29 -9.95 0.26
C PRO A 23 0.98 -10.42 -0.39
N ALA A 24 0.54 -11.65 -0.09
CA ALA A 24 -0.73 -12.20 -0.56
C ALA A 24 -1.92 -11.44 0.03
N TRP A 25 -1.86 -11.07 1.32
CA TRP A 25 -2.87 -10.24 1.96
C TRP A 25 -2.98 -8.88 1.25
N VAL A 26 -1.86 -8.20 1.03
CA VAL A 26 -1.82 -6.90 0.32
C VAL A 26 -2.40 -7.02 -1.09
N ARG A 27 -2.09 -8.08 -1.84
CA ARG A 27 -2.67 -8.33 -3.18
C ARG A 27 -4.19 -8.44 -3.14
N ALA A 28 -4.74 -9.20 -2.19
CA ALA A 28 -6.18 -9.41 -2.06
C ALA A 28 -6.93 -8.12 -1.69
N HIS A 29 -6.34 -7.31 -0.79
CA HIS A 29 -6.95 -6.10 -0.23
C HIS A 29 -6.72 -4.87 -1.11
N SER A 30 -5.76 -4.92 -2.03
CA SER A 30 -5.55 -3.89 -3.04
C SER A 30 -6.39 -4.10 -4.31
N ASN A 31 -6.94 -5.29 -4.54
CA ASN A 31 -7.75 -5.58 -5.74
C ASN A 31 -9.23 -5.23 -5.61
N GLY A 32 -9.64 -4.68 -4.47
CA GLY A 32 -11.04 -4.43 -4.15
C GLY A 32 -11.85 -5.68 -3.81
N ASN A 33 -11.23 -6.88 -3.85
CA ASN A 33 -11.87 -8.17 -3.60
C ASN A 33 -12.10 -8.47 -2.12
N ARG A 34 -11.33 -7.84 -1.23
CA ARG A 34 -11.46 -8.00 0.23
C ARG A 34 -11.44 -6.65 0.92
N GLN A 35 -12.15 -6.59 2.04
CA GLN A 35 -12.08 -5.49 2.99
C GLN A 35 -11.15 -5.89 4.15
N PRO A 36 -10.39 -4.95 4.72
CA PRO A 36 -10.33 -3.52 4.39
C PRO A 36 -9.58 -3.21 3.08
N ARG A 37 -9.96 -2.15 2.35
CA ARG A 37 -9.36 -1.82 1.04
C ARG A 37 -8.13 -0.92 1.20
N ILE A 38 -6.97 -1.40 0.78
CA ILE A 38 -5.73 -0.61 0.82
C ILE A 38 -5.71 0.34 -0.39
N PRO A 39 -5.49 1.66 -0.19
CA PRO A 39 -5.40 2.62 -1.29
C PRO A 39 -4.20 2.31 -2.18
N SER A 40 -4.45 2.19 -3.49
CA SER A 40 -3.42 1.81 -4.44
C SER A 40 -3.65 2.42 -5.82
N ALA A 41 -2.56 2.69 -6.53
CA ALA A 41 -2.58 3.15 -7.91
C ALA A 41 -2.27 1.99 -8.86
N LYS A 42 -3.09 1.85 -9.91
CA LYS A 42 -2.89 0.87 -10.97
C LYS A 42 -1.92 1.44 -12.01
N MET A 43 -0.77 0.79 -12.18
CA MET A 43 0.26 1.15 -13.16
C MET A 43 0.43 -0.02 -14.14
N GLY A 44 -0.49 -0.12 -15.11
CA GLY A 44 -0.58 -1.25 -16.03
C GLY A 44 -0.84 -2.57 -15.30
N LYS A 45 0.09 -3.53 -15.42
CA LYS A 45 0.05 -4.83 -14.73
C LYS A 45 0.48 -4.75 -13.25
N HIS A 46 1.05 -3.63 -12.83
CA HIS A 46 1.58 -3.44 -11.49
C HIS A 46 0.64 -2.60 -10.63
N ARG A 47 0.69 -2.81 -9.33
CA ARG A 47 0.13 -1.89 -8.34
C ARG A 47 1.24 -1.23 -7.55
N ARG A 48 1.07 0.08 -7.33
CA ARG A 48 1.95 0.90 -6.51
C ARG A 48 1.13 1.58 -5.43
N PHE A 49 1.77 1.85 -4.30
CA PHE A 49 1.09 2.37 -3.11
C PHE A 49 1.77 3.64 -2.68
N ARG A 50 1.00 4.70 -2.46
CA ARG A 50 1.56 5.90 -1.84
C ARG A 50 1.82 5.63 -0.37
N ARG A 51 3.06 5.82 0.08
CA ARG A 51 3.43 5.59 1.50
C ARG A 51 2.50 6.33 2.46
N LEU A 52 2.23 7.61 2.19
CA LEU A 52 1.31 8.43 3.00
C LEU A 52 -0.11 7.88 3.03
N ALA A 53 -0.61 7.38 1.89
CA ALA A 53 -1.96 6.80 1.82
C ALA A 53 -2.05 5.49 2.61
N VAL A 54 -0.99 4.67 2.62
CA VAL A 54 -0.93 3.43 3.42
C VAL A 54 -0.89 3.75 4.91
N LEU A 55 -0.14 4.78 5.32
CA LEU A 55 -0.10 5.22 6.73
C LEU A 55 -1.43 5.81 7.18
N ASP A 56 -2.08 6.61 6.34
CA ASP A 56 -3.41 7.16 6.65
C ASP A 56 -4.45 6.06 6.78
N PHE A 57 -4.40 5.06 5.90
CA PHE A 57 -5.23 3.86 5.99
C PHE A 57 -5.04 3.10 7.31
N MET A 58 -3.81 2.99 7.85
CA MET A 58 -3.60 2.37 9.16
C MET A 58 -4.33 3.12 10.27
N LYS A 59 -4.26 4.45 10.27
CA LYS A 59 -4.95 5.28 11.27
C LYS A 59 -6.46 5.08 11.22
N GLN A 60 -7.02 4.92 10.01
CA GLN A 60 -8.45 4.64 9.82
C GLN A 60 -8.88 3.24 10.30
N LEU A 61 -7.95 2.30 10.51
CA LEU A 61 -8.25 0.97 11.07
C LEU A 61 -8.17 0.93 12.59
N GLU A 62 -7.50 1.90 13.20
CA GLU A 62 -7.36 2.02 14.66
C GLU A 62 -8.58 2.70 15.31
N ASP A 63 -9.37 3.44 14.52
CA ASP A 63 -10.65 4.09 14.87
C ASP A 63 -11.84 3.13 14.64
#